data_AF-A0A1A8D2C9-F1
#
_entry.id   AF-A0A1A8D2C9-F1
#
_cell.length_a   1.000
_cell.length_b   1.000
_cell.length_c   1.000
_cell.angle_alpha   90.00
_cell.angle_beta   90.00
_cell.angle_gamma   90.00
#
_symmetry.space_group_name_H-M   'P 1'
#
loop_
_entity.id
_entity.type
_entity.pdbx_description
1 polymer ?
#
loop_
_entity_poly.entity_id
_entity_poly.type
_entity_poly.pdbx_seq_one_letter_code
_entity_poly.pdbx_strand_id
1 'polypeptide(L)'
;MKGEMDKLVSLAEGDHISELQNYLSALTDEKIKALMTNSALKGKRVGAMLKGIFKGSPSNSSEGANRRLLVYEHCIPLCESGDLQAEVAADMIGLLMLETHTLSGPSLAKLASLFVDAIKVGKMGSGKSLELFPTVLTALAACEALTYGKGELSGEEYKKQLINSLCSSRWDPQCVIHFTTMFRDVPLSLEELQFLVEKVVRMFAKLDLQEIPPLVYQLLLLSAKGCKRQILDGIISYFKEQDIHQEEEEKHGENLDLEVQSIPQDQLRHVEGTVILHVVFAIRLDHELGREFLKGFKTSYGDLCPFSVALLLSVARIQRYEEQVFDLLKAAVVKSFKDKQLLQGSKFLQDLQLGQCSVAKMILDTVRNSVFGWDHVTQGMVQLGFFLMDAFGPKPGPFGKASEGSGGVARTPPQQACKLGGQVLLQGFKMHEPIRGEILEQVLNRLVTKTASPVSHYLELFSDIVISAPMILLESSSKLTETFDHLSHLPLATVQGLLKAVQPLLKVSMSLKD
;
A
#
# COMPACT_ATOMS: atom_id res chain seq x y z
N MET A 1 14.31 28.55 42.42
CA MET A 1 13.53 27.69 41.50
C MET A 1 12.04 27.56 41.86
N LYS A 2 11.60 26.90 42.96
CA LYS A 2 10.15 26.80 43.26
C LYS A 2 9.47 28.18 43.43
N GLY A 3 10.10 29.09 44.19
CA GLY A 3 9.60 30.45 44.38
C GLY A 3 9.66 31.36 43.15
N GLU A 4 10.53 31.07 42.17
CA GLU A 4 10.61 31.82 40.91
C GLU A 4 9.48 31.39 39.96
N MET A 5 9.18 30.10 39.92
CA MET A 5 8.05 29.55 39.16
C MET A 5 6.71 30.05 39.70
N ASP A 6 6.52 30.01 41.03
CA ASP A 6 5.28 30.50 41.66
C ASP A 6 5.11 32.01 41.44
N LYS A 7 6.20 32.79 41.47
CA LYS A 7 6.17 34.22 41.14
C LYS A 7 5.77 34.46 39.68
N LEU A 8 6.36 33.74 38.73
CA LEU A 8 6.03 33.86 37.31
C LEU A 8 4.54 33.55 37.04
N VAL A 9 4.04 32.44 37.60
CA VAL A 9 2.62 32.06 37.45
C VAL A 9 1.70 33.09 38.09
N SER A 10 2.03 33.59 39.29
CA SER A 10 1.21 34.62 39.95
C SER A 10 1.15 35.94 39.17
N LEU A 11 2.27 36.38 38.58
CA LEU A 11 2.31 37.59 37.76
C LEU A 11 1.52 37.42 36.45
N ALA A 12 1.51 36.21 35.89
CA ALA A 12 0.74 35.89 34.68
C ALA A 12 -0.78 35.75 34.94
N GLU A 13 -1.18 35.37 36.15
CA GLU A 13 -2.59 35.30 36.60
C GLU A 13 -3.15 36.69 36.97
N GLY A 14 -2.31 37.59 37.48
CA GLY A 14 -2.68 38.96 37.87
C GLY A 14 -2.75 39.99 36.72
N ASP A 15 -2.52 39.59 35.47
CA ASP A 15 -2.49 40.44 34.26
C ASP A 15 -1.54 41.66 34.32
N HIS A 16 -0.53 41.60 35.20
CA HIS A 16 0.51 42.61 35.35
C HIS A 16 1.60 42.47 34.25
N ILE A 17 1.23 42.69 32.99
CA ILE A 17 2.07 42.44 31.80
C ILE A 17 3.43 43.16 31.88
N SER A 18 3.46 44.41 32.33
CA SER A 18 4.69 45.20 32.44
C SER A 18 5.65 44.66 33.51
N GLU A 19 5.12 44.22 34.64
CA GLU A 19 5.93 43.61 35.71
C GLU A 19 6.47 42.24 35.30
N LEU A 20 5.66 41.48 34.56
CA LEU A 20 6.05 40.19 34.00
C LEU A 20 7.17 40.34 32.96
N GLN A 21 7.08 41.34 32.08
CA GLN A 21 8.15 41.67 31.13
C GLN A 21 9.45 42.02 31.85
N ASN A 22 9.40 42.93 32.83
CA ASN A 22 10.58 43.33 33.61
C ASN A 22 11.19 42.16 34.38
N TYR A 23 10.35 41.29 34.96
CA TYR A 23 10.81 40.11 35.67
C TYR A 23 11.54 39.13 34.73
N LEU A 24 10.98 38.87 33.55
CA LEU A 24 11.60 38.00 32.57
C LEU A 24 12.89 38.60 31.98
N SER A 25 12.95 39.92 31.77
CA SER A 25 14.16 40.61 31.31
C SER A 25 15.29 40.63 32.35
N ALA A 26 14.95 40.48 33.64
CA ALA A 26 15.95 40.33 34.71
C ALA A 26 16.51 38.90 34.82
N LEU A 27 15.89 37.91 34.17
CA LEU A 27 16.36 36.53 34.17
C LEU A 27 17.32 36.27 33.00
N THR A 28 18.34 35.45 33.25
CA THR A 28 19.23 34.97 32.19
C THR A 28 18.58 33.82 31.42
N ASP A 29 18.95 33.64 30.16
CA ASP A 29 18.47 32.55 29.31
C ASP A 29 18.61 31.18 29.98
N GLU A 30 19.74 30.92 30.62
CA GLU A 30 20.00 29.66 31.35
C GLU A 30 19.04 29.45 32.54
N LYS A 31 18.65 30.52 33.24
CA LYS A 31 17.64 30.42 34.30
C LYS A 31 16.26 30.11 33.73
N ILE A 32 15.90 30.71 32.60
CA ILE A 32 14.62 30.44 31.93
C ILE A 32 14.59 28.97 31.46
N LYS A 33 15.65 28.48 30.82
CA LYS A 33 15.81 27.07 30.45
C LYS A 33 15.67 26.13 31.65
N ALA A 34 16.38 26.43 32.75
CA ALA A 34 16.31 25.62 33.96
C ALA A 34 14.90 25.58 34.57
N LEU A 35 14.17 26.71 34.56
CA LEU A 35 12.78 26.75 35.00
C LEU A 35 11.88 25.86 34.13
N MET A 36 12.05 25.92 32.81
CA MET A 36 11.31 25.08 31.86
C MET A 36 11.56 23.59 32.11
N THR A 37 12.82 23.16 32.18
CA THR A 37 13.19 21.76 32.43
C THR A 37 12.63 21.25 33.76
N ASN A 38 12.80 22.00 34.84
CA ASN A 38 12.34 21.57 36.16
C ASN A 38 10.81 21.49 36.26
N SER A 39 10.10 22.36 35.55
CA SER A 39 8.63 22.35 35.50
C SER A 39 8.11 21.17 34.70
N ALA A 40 8.71 20.91 33.54
CA ALA A 40 8.38 19.78 32.68
C ALA A 40 8.64 18.42 33.39
N LEU A 41 9.81 18.23 34.00
CA LEU A 41 10.15 16.98 34.70
C LEU A 41 9.25 16.69 35.91
N LYS A 42 8.72 17.73 36.56
CA LYS A 42 7.80 17.59 37.71
C LYS A 42 6.34 17.41 37.29
N GLY A 43 6.02 17.58 36.01
CA GLY A 43 4.67 17.45 35.45
C GLY A 43 3.63 18.42 36.04
N LYS A 44 4.06 19.49 36.72
CA LYS A 44 3.14 20.43 37.40
C LYS A 44 3.31 21.84 36.87
N ARG A 45 2.20 22.43 36.40
CA ARG A 45 2.08 23.84 35.99
C ARG A 45 2.97 24.26 34.81
N VAL A 46 3.52 23.32 34.02
CA VAL A 46 4.34 23.65 32.84
C VAL A 46 3.56 24.51 31.84
N GLY A 47 2.29 24.19 31.60
CA GLY A 47 1.47 24.95 30.65
C GLY A 47 1.18 26.36 31.14
N ALA A 48 0.90 26.55 32.43
CA ALA A 48 0.69 27.87 33.01
C ALA A 48 1.98 28.72 32.95
N MET A 49 3.12 28.10 33.22
CA MET A 49 4.42 28.75 33.12
C MET A 49 4.75 29.16 31.68
N LEU A 50 4.59 28.26 30.69
CA LEU A 50 4.84 28.59 29.28
C LEU A 50 3.92 29.73 28.81
N LYS A 51 2.62 29.68 29.14
CA LYS A 51 1.68 30.78 28.87
C LYS A 51 2.14 32.10 29.49
N GLY A 52 2.64 32.05 30.73
CA GLY A 52 3.22 33.22 31.39
C GLY A 52 4.44 33.78 30.66
N ILE A 53 5.37 32.93 30.23
CA ILE A 53 6.55 33.36 29.45
C ILE A 53 6.11 34.01 28.13
N PHE A 54 5.16 33.41 27.40
CA PHE A 54 4.65 33.98 26.15
C PHE A 54 3.95 35.32 26.36
N LYS A 55 3.03 35.42 27.35
CA LYS A 55 2.37 36.70 27.71
C LYS A 55 3.38 37.79 28.06
N GLY A 56 4.43 37.45 28.81
CA GLY A 56 5.49 38.37 29.22
C GLY A 56 6.55 38.66 28.15
N SER A 57 6.42 38.11 26.94
CA SER A 57 7.39 38.26 25.86
C SER A 57 6.66 38.71 24.59
N PRO A 58 6.39 40.01 24.42
CA PRO A 58 5.63 40.48 23.27
C PRO A 58 6.45 40.36 21.98
N SER A 59 5.79 40.01 20.86
CA SER A 59 6.44 39.74 19.56
C SER A 59 7.00 40.99 18.86
N ASN A 60 6.51 42.18 19.21
CA ASN A 60 6.97 43.46 18.69
C ASN A 60 8.27 43.96 19.36
N SER A 61 8.66 43.38 20.49
CA SER A 61 9.94 43.67 21.17
C SER A 61 11.00 42.69 20.70
N SER A 62 12.20 43.18 20.37
CA SER A 62 13.32 42.31 20.02
C SER A 62 13.69 41.34 21.16
N GLU A 63 13.66 41.80 22.40
CA GLU A 63 13.94 40.96 23.56
C GLU A 63 12.85 39.91 23.77
N GLY A 64 11.58 40.28 23.58
CA GLY A 64 10.44 39.37 23.64
C GLY A 64 10.49 38.32 22.54
N ALA A 65 10.79 38.71 21.30
CA ALA A 65 10.93 37.80 20.16
C ALA A 65 12.07 36.79 20.37
N ASN A 66 13.24 37.24 20.85
CA ASN A 66 14.36 36.37 21.18
C ASN A 66 14.00 35.39 22.31
N ARG A 67 13.31 35.85 23.35
CA ARG A 67 12.85 34.99 24.44
C ARG A 67 11.82 33.96 23.99
N ARG A 68 10.90 34.34 23.08
CA ARG A 68 9.99 33.38 22.44
C ARG A 68 10.78 32.32 21.69
N LEU A 69 11.73 32.71 20.83
CA LEU A 69 12.58 31.76 20.10
C LEU A 69 13.31 30.79 21.05
N LEU A 70 13.89 31.33 22.14
CA LEU A 70 14.57 30.54 23.17
C LEU A 70 13.68 29.45 23.78
N VAL A 71 12.39 29.75 24.01
CA VAL A 71 11.43 28.78 24.53
C VAL A 71 11.29 27.59 23.58
N TYR A 72 11.17 27.83 22.27
CA TYR A 72 11.08 26.78 21.27
C TYR A 72 12.38 25.99 21.16
N GLU A 73 13.52 26.68 21.07
CA GLU A 73 14.85 26.06 20.96
C GLU A 73 15.15 25.12 22.13
N HIS A 74 14.60 25.40 23.33
CA HIS A 74 14.77 24.55 24.50
C HIS A 74 13.69 23.47 24.64
N CYS A 75 12.42 23.81 24.39
CA CYS A 75 11.33 22.86 24.58
C CYS A 75 11.33 21.73 23.56
N ILE A 76 11.75 21.98 22.31
CA ILE A 76 11.80 20.96 21.25
C ILE A 76 12.75 19.80 21.64
N PRO A 77 14.04 20.03 21.95
CA PRO A 77 14.94 18.95 22.38
C PRO A 77 14.49 18.28 23.69
N LEU A 78 13.87 19.04 24.60
CA LEU A 78 13.37 18.49 25.87
C LEU A 78 12.19 17.53 25.65
N CYS A 79 11.33 17.79 24.67
CA CYS A 79 10.25 16.85 24.30
C CYS A 79 10.78 15.61 23.58
N GLU A 80 11.90 15.73 22.86
CA GLU A 80 12.56 14.61 22.17
C GLU A 80 13.47 13.77 23.08
N SER A 81 13.85 14.26 24.27
CA SER A 81 14.80 13.54 25.13
C SER A 81 14.25 12.23 25.69
N GLY A 82 12.92 12.04 25.67
CA GLY A 82 12.25 10.87 26.23
C GLY A 82 12.07 10.91 27.75
N ASP A 83 12.59 11.93 28.43
CA ASP A 83 12.52 12.06 29.90
C ASP A 83 11.16 12.54 30.41
N LEU A 84 10.29 13.02 29.52
CA LEU A 84 8.99 13.58 29.86
C LEU A 84 7.86 12.55 29.78
N GLN A 85 6.89 12.69 30.68
CA GLN A 85 5.59 12.01 30.56
C GLN A 85 4.90 12.42 29.25
N ALA A 86 4.22 11.47 28.60
CA ALA A 86 3.62 11.71 27.28
C ALA A 86 2.60 12.86 27.28
N GLU A 87 1.75 12.95 28.30
CA GLU A 87 0.77 14.04 28.46
C GLU A 87 1.45 15.41 28.59
N VAL A 88 2.53 15.49 29.37
CA VAL A 88 3.29 16.73 29.57
C VAL A 88 3.94 17.20 28.26
N ALA A 89 4.54 16.27 27.51
CA ALA A 89 5.13 16.57 26.21
C ALA A 89 4.07 17.04 25.20
N ALA A 90 2.91 16.37 25.14
CA ALA A 90 1.80 16.74 24.26
C ALA A 90 1.24 18.13 24.61
N ASP A 91 1.04 18.42 25.90
CA ASP A 91 0.59 19.75 26.36
C ASP A 91 1.59 20.85 25.98
N MET A 92 2.89 20.58 26.12
CA MET A 92 3.94 21.52 25.72
C MET A 92 3.90 21.78 24.21
N ILE A 93 3.87 20.72 23.39
CA ILE A 93 3.80 20.85 21.93
C ILE A 93 2.54 21.58 21.50
N GLY A 94 1.38 21.26 22.08
CA GLY A 94 0.12 21.95 21.78
C GLY A 94 0.16 23.45 22.09
N LEU A 95 0.84 23.86 23.17
CA LEU A 95 1.04 25.28 23.49
C LEU A 95 2.01 25.97 22.53
N LEU A 96 3.08 25.29 22.13
CA LEU A 96 3.98 25.80 21.10
C LEU A 96 3.24 25.98 19.76
N MET A 97 2.43 25.02 19.34
CA MET A 97 1.63 25.14 18.11
C MET A 97 0.69 26.37 18.17
N LEU A 98 0.02 26.58 19.31
CA LEU A 98 -0.87 27.74 19.50
C LEU A 98 -0.13 29.06 19.35
N GLU A 99 1.08 29.19 19.90
CA GLU A 99 1.84 30.44 19.90
C GLU A 99 2.69 30.63 18.64
N THR A 100 2.77 29.66 17.73
CA THR A 100 3.71 29.70 16.58
C THR A 100 3.45 30.87 15.64
N HIS A 101 2.18 31.22 15.40
CA HIS A 101 1.78 32.33 14.52
C HIS A 101 2.23 33.72 15.01
N THR A 102 2.66 33.83 16.27
CA THR A 102 3.13 35.08 16.87
C THR A 102 4.63 35.32 16.64
N LEU A 103 5.36 34.33 16.13
CA LEU A 103 6.79 34.41 15.90
C LEU A 103 7.11 35.28 14.68
N SER A 104 8.26 35.96 14.70
CA SER A 104 8.74 36.71 13.55
C SER A 104 9.24 35.77 12.45
N GLY A 105 9.18 36.21 11.19
CA GLY A 105 9.69 35.47 10.04
C GLY A 105 11.11 34.91 10.22
N PRO A 106 12.11 35.70 10.68
CA PRO A 106 13.45 35.19 10.97
C PRO A 106 13.49 34.10 12.05
N SER A 107 12.63 34.19 13.07
CA SER A 107 12.53 33.18 14.13
C SER A 107 11.94 31.87 13.58
N LEU A 108 10.89 31.96 12.75
CA LEU A 108 10.30 30.81 12.07
C LEU A 108 11.29 30.14 11.12
N ALA A 109 12.04 30.93 10.35
CA ALA A 109 13.10 30.42 9.48
C ALA A 109 14.19 29.69 10.29
N LYS A 110 14.62 30.27 11.42
CA LYS A 110 15.59 29.65 12.32
C LYS A 110 15.06 28.34 12.90
N LEU A 111 13.83 28.31 13.41
CA LEU A 111 13.21 27.09 13.92
C LEU A 111 13.09 26.00 12.86
N ALA A 112 12.62 26.36 11.66
CA ALA A 112 12.50 25.41 10.57
C ALA A 112 13.86 24.83 10.17
N SER A 113 14.92 25.64 10.17
CA SER A 113 16.29 25.16 9.93
C SER A 113 16.77 24.20 11.03
N LEU A 114 16.45 24.47 12.31
CA LEU A 114 16.78 23.58 13.42
C LEU A 114 16.09 22.22 13.30
N PHE A 115 14.82 22.17 12.87
CA PHE A 115 14.14 20.91 12.57
C PHE A 115 14.86 20.13 11.47
N VAL A 116 15.18 20.78 10.36
CA VAL A 116 15.88 20.13 9.24
C VAL A 116 17.25 19.61 9.66
N ASP A 117 18.00 20.38 10.45
CA ASP A 117 19.32 19.98 10.95
C ASP A 117 19.22 18.84 11.97
N ALA A 118 18.23 18.85 12.86
CA ALA A 118 17.99 17.76 13.79
C ALA A 118 17.62 16.45 13.07
N ILE A 119 16.80 16.54 12.01
CA ILE A 119 16.47 15.39 11.16
C ILE A 119 17.71 14.84 10.46
N LYS A 120 18.56 15.70 9.88
CA LYS A 120 19.81 15.30 9.21
C LYS A 120 20.76 14.53 10.13
N VAL A 121 20.76 14.86 11.42
CA VAL A 121 21.66 14.26 12.43
C VAL A 121 20.98 13.07 13.14
N GLY A 122 19.71 12.75 12.83
CA GLY A 122 18.99 11.62 13.44
C GLY A 122 18.57 11.85 14.89
N LYS A 123 18.38 13.11 15.30
CA LYS A 123 18.03 13.46 16.70
C LYS A 123 16.53 13.51 17.01
N MET A 124 15.69 13.05 16.07
CA MET A 124 14.22 13.17 16.15
C MET A 124 13.54 11.81 16.35
N GLY A 125 14.12 10.97 17.21
CA GLY A 125 13.71 9.56 17.37
C GLY A 125 12.33 9.36 17.98
N SER A 126 11.83 10.29 18.82
CA SER A 126 10.48 10.16 19.41
C SER A 126 9.36 10.62 18.48
N GLY A 127 9.70 11.46 17.51
CA GLY A 127 8.78 12.05 16.54
C GLY A 127 7.78 13.06 17.12
N LYS A 128 7.70 13.26 18.44
CA LYS A 128 6.69 14.12 19.09
C LYS A 128 6.83 15.58 18.71
N SER A 129 8.07 16.09 18.64
CA SER A 129 8.31 17.47 18.24
C SER A 129 8.04 17.69 16.75
N LEU A 130 7.99 16.65 15.93
CA LEU A 130 7.65 16.77 14.50
C LEU A 130 6.20 17.19 14.30
N GLU A 131 5.30 17.00 15.27
CA GLU A 131 3.92 17.51 15.21
C GLU A 131 3.86 19.06 15.15
N LEU A 132 4.89 19.75 15.66
CA LEU A 132 5.00 21.19 15.60
C LEU A 132 5.48 21.69 14.23
N PHE A 133 6.26 20.88 13.52
CA PHE A 133 6.93 21.30 12.29
C PHE A 133 5.96 21.75 11.17
N PRO A 134 4.81 21.10 10.93
CA PRO A 134 3.79 21.58 9.99
C PRO A 134 3.28 22.98 10.32
N THR A 135 3.04 23.27 11.59
CA THR A 135 2.59 24.60 12.03
C THR A 135 3.67 25.64 11.76
N VAL A 136 4.94 25.32 12.03
CA VAL A 136 6.09 26.20 11.73
C VAL A 136 6.21 26.46 10.23
N LEU A 137 6.14 25.43 9.39
CA LEU A 137 6.22 25.58 7.93
C LEU A 137 5.03 26.36 7.35
N THR A 138 3.84 26.19 7.92
CA THR A 138 2.63 26.92 7.50
C THR A 138 2.73 28.39 7.89
N ALA A 139 3.16 28.70 9.12
CA ALA A 139 3.38 30.09 9.54
C ALA A 139 4.52 30.76 8.75
N LEU A 140 5.59 30.01 8.45
CA LEU A 140 6.68 30.47 7.61
C LEU A 140 6.20 30.80 6.19
N ALA A 141 5.41 29.93 5.58
CA ALA A 141 4.84 30.13 4.24
C ALA A 141 4.02 31.43 4.12
N ALA A 142 3.33 31.82 5.20
CA ALA A 142 2.54 33.04 5.25
C ALA A 142 3.38 34.34 5.36
N CYS A 143 4.70 34.25 5.54
CA CYS A 143 5.57 35.43 5.59
C CYS A 143 5.84 35.98 4.18
N GLU A 144 5.51 37.26 3.94
CA GLU A 144 5.69 37.90 2.62
C GLU A 144 7.16 38.06 2.23
N ALA A 145 8.01 38.52 3.16
CA ALA A 145 9.43 38.73 2.91
C ALA A 145 10.29 38.32 4.11
N LEU A 146 11.34 37.57 3.84
CA LEU A 146 12.37 37.14 4.78
C LEU A 146 13.73 37.64 4.31
N THR A 147 14.53 38.17 5.22
CA THR A 147 15.93 38.50 4.95
C THR A 147 16.74 37.22 4.82
N TYR A 148 17.29 36.95 3.64
CA TYR A 148 18.12 35.77 3.38
C TYR A 148 19.42 36.16 2.68
N GLY A 149 20.55 36.01 3.39
CA GLY A 149 21.86 36.41 2.88
C GLY A 149 21.95 37.92 2.60
N LYS A 150 22.09 38.30 1.33
CA LYS A 150 22.12 39.71 0.88
C LYS A 150 20.82 40.16 0.19
N GLY A 151 19.80 39.31 0.13
CA GLY A 151 18.54 39.59 -0.56
C GLY A 151 17.32 39.28 0.30
N GLU A 152 16.14 39.39 -0.33
CA GLU A 152 14.85 39.02 0.24
C GLU A 152 14.33 37.77 -0.47
N LEU A 153 13.68 36.90 0.31
CA LEU A 153 13.07 35.67 -0.18
C LEU A 153 11.68 35.54 0.48
N SER A 154 10.68 35.07 -0.25
CA SER A 154 9.37 34.84 0.37
C SER A 154 9.41 33.64 1.32
N GLY A 155 8.47 33.62 2.27
CA GLY A 155 8.29 32.48 3.18
C GLY A 155 8.04 31.17 2.46
N GLU A 156 7.22 31.20 1.39
CA GLU A 156 6.90 30.05 0.56
C GLU A 156 8.14 29.51 -0.18
N GLU A 157 8.98 30.38 -0.73
CA GLU A 157 10.24 29.98 -1.37
C GLU A 157 11.22 29.39 -0.35
N TYR A 158 11.27 29.92 0.89
CA TYR A 158 12.14 29.39 1.93
C TYR A 158 11.67 27.99 2.35
N LYS A 159 10.36 27.81 2.54
CA LYS A 159 9.74 26.51 2.80
C LYS A 159 10.13 25.50 1.72
N LYS A 160 10.04 25.88 0.44
CA LYS A 160 10.43 25.01 -0.68
C LYS A 160 11.90 24.59 -0.59
N GLN A 161 12.81 25.50 -0.28
CA GLN A 161 14.23 25.19 -0.10
C GLN A 161 14.46 24.22 1.08
N LEU A 162 13.75 24.42 2.19
CA LEU A 162 13.84 23.55 3.36
C LEU A 162 13.36 22.13 3.05
N ILE A 163 12.21 21.99 2.39
CA ILE A 163 11.67 20.69 1.97
C ILE A 163 12.64 19.99 1.01
N ASN A 164 13.18 20.71 0.03
CA ASN A 164 14.17 20.15 -0.90
C ASN A 164 15.45 19.70 -0.17
N SER A 165 15.94 20.49 0.79
CA SER A 165 17.09 20.12 1.62
C SER A 165 16.81 18.87 2.44
N LEU A 166 15.60 18.77 3.01
CA LEU A 166 15.14 17.64 3.78
C LEU A 166 15.04 16.37 2.92
N CYS A 167 14.40 16.42 1.74
CA CYS A 167 14.29 15.27 0.84
C CYS A 167 15.65 14.82 0.28
N SER A 168 16.60 15.75 0.11
CA SER A 168 17.97 15.45 -0.34
C SER A 168 18.86 14.87 0.76
N SER A 169 18.48 15.03 2.04
CA SER A 169 19.26 14.51 3.18
C SER A 169 19.10 13.02 3.40
N ARG A 170 19.95 12.42 4.24
CA ARG A 170 19.77 11.03 4.70
C ARG A 170 18.71 11.02 5.81
N TRP A 171 17.70 10.17 5.65
CA TRP A 171 16.68 9.96 6.67
C TRP A 171 17.05 8.70 7.45
N ASP A 172 16.93 8.78 8.76
CA ASP A 172 16.92 7.60 9.63
C ASP A 172 15.68 6.76 9.30
N PRO A 173 15.82 5.47 8.94
CA PRO A 173 14.69 4.58 8.68
C PRO A 173 13.61 4.60 9.77
N GLN A 174 14.00 4.68 11.05
CA GLN A 174 13.06 4.68 12.19
C GLN A 174 12.11 5.90 12.19
N CYS A 175 12.51 6.98 11.53
CA CYS A 175 11.75 8.23 11.51
C CYS A 175 10.85 8.38 10.27
N VAL A 176 10.98 7.52 9.25
CA VAL A 176 10.31 7.71 7.94
C VAL A 176 8.79 7.73 8.06
N ILE A 177 8.22 6.86 8.92
CA ILE A 177 6.77 6.82 9.18
C ILE A 177 6.32 8.14 9.83
N HIS A 178 7.07 8.64 10.81
CA HIS A 178 6.79 9.91 11.47
C HIS A 178 6.87 11.08 10.49
N PHE A 179 7.88 11.12 9.61
CA PHE A 179 8.00 12.15 8.58
C PHE A 179 6.82 12.12 7.61
N THR A 180 6.46 10.93 7.11
CA THR A 180 5.35 10.78 6.17
C THR A 180 4.03 11.23 6.79
N THR A 181 3.83 10.93 8.08
CA THR A 181 2.67 11.37 8.86
C THR A 181 2.66 12.89 9.02
N MET A 182 3.78 13.49 9.41
CA MET A 182 3.95 14.93 9.58
C MET A 182 3.64 15.71 8.29
N PHE A 183 4.14 15.23 7.14
CA PHE A 183 3.89 15.88 5.85
C PHE A 183 2.42 15.86 5.40
N ARG A 184 1.57 15.03 6.02
CA ARG A 184 0.12 15.09 5.80
C ARG A 184 -0.50 16.39 6.28
N ASP A 185 0.13 17.10 7.21
CA ASP A 185 -0.38 18.35 7.76
C ASP A 185 0.34 19.59 7.19
N VAL A 186 1.34 19.39 6.30
CA VAL A 186 2.07 20.48 5.62
C VAL A 186 1.38 20.89 4.31
N PRO A 187 1.13 22.17 4.02
CA PRO A 187 0.68 22.60 2.70
C PRO A 187 1.82 22.46 1.67
N LEU A 188 1.71 21.46 0.80
CA LEU A 188 2.71 21.12 -0.22
C LEU A 188 2.19 21.53 -1.61
N SER A 189 3.06 22.15 -2.40
CA SER A 189 2.90 22.25 -3.85
C SER A 189 3.05 20.87 -4.50
N LEU A 190 2.57 20.74 -5.75
CA LEU A 190 2.67 19.48 -6.49
C LEU A 190 4.14 19.04 -6.67
N GLU A 191 5.04 19.97 -6.94
CA GLU A 191 6.47 19.69 -7.09
C GLU A 191 7.08 19.16 -5.78
N GLU A 192 6.82 19.84 -4.65
CA GLU A 192 7.29 19.41 -3.33
C GLU A 192 6.76 18.02 -2.97
N LEU A 193 5.48 17.75 -3.28
CA LEU A 193 4.86 16.46 -3.06
C LEU A 193 5.52 15.35 -3.90
N GLN A 194 5.85 15.62 -5.16
CA GLN A 194 6.56 14.65 -6.02
C GLN A 194 7.92 14.27 -5.45
N PHE A 195 8.73 15.26 -5.05
CA PHE A 195 10.05 15.02 -4.43
C PHE A 195 9.92 14.22 -3.13
N LEU A 196 8.91 14.53 -2.31
CA LEU A 196 8.62 13.81 -1.08
C LEU A 196 8.23 12.35 -1.35
N VAL A 197 7.29 12.11 -2.27
CA VAL A 197 6.83 10.75 -2.61
C VAL A 197 8.00 9.92 -3.14
N GLU A 198 8.81 10.47 -4.04
CA GLU A 198 10.04 9.81 -4.51
C GLU A 198 10.98 9.44 -3.36
N LYS A 199 11.16 10.36 -2.41
CA LYS A 199 12.00 10.12 -1.25
C LYS A 199 11.47 8.98 -0.38
N VAL A 200 10.17 8.98 -0.07
CA VAL A 200 9.53 7.95 0.76
C VAL A 200 9.60 6.58 0.08
N VAL A 201 9.32 6.49 -1.22
CA VAL A 201 9.39 5.24 -1.98
C VAL A 201 10.82 4.67 -1.96
N ARG A 202 11.86 5.51 -2.11
CA ARG A 202 13.27 5.09 -1.98
C ARG A 202 13.62 4.56 -0.58
N MET A 203 12.86 4.88 0.45
CA MET A 203 13.09 4.37 1.80
C MET A 203 12.55 2.94 1.99
N PHE A 204 11.67 2.42 1.12
CA PHE A 204 11.18 1.04 1.24
C PHE A 204 12.32 0.02 1.25
N ALA A 205 13.34 0.20 0.42
CA ALA A 205 14.51 -0.70 0.37
C ALA A 205 15.44 -0.62 1.61
N LYS A 206 15.16 0.29 2.55
CA LYS A 206 15.99 0.52 3.76
C LYS A 206 15.28 0.19 5.06
N LEU A 207 14.03 -0.22 4.98
CA LEU A 207 13.18 -0.53 6.12
C LEU A 207 13.09 -2.03 6.27
N ASP A 208 12.83 -2.45 7.51
CA ASP A 208 12.45 -3.83 7.75
C ASP A 208 11.12 -4.11 7.05
N LEU A 209 10.95 -5.32 6.52
CA LEU A 209 9.79 -5.67 5.72
C LEU A 209 8.45 -5.45 6.47
N GLN A 210 8.46 -5.61 7.81
CA GLN A 210 7.29 -5.39 8.67
C GLN A 210 6.92 -3.91 8.85
N GLU A 211 7.83 -2.98 8.56
CA GLU A 211 7.59 -1.53 8.60
C GLU A 211 7.00 -0.99 7.29
N ILE A 212 7.02 -1.80 6.22
CA ILE A 212 6.46 -1.42 4.91
C ILE A 212 4.93 -1.21 4.98
N PRO A 213 4.11 -2.13 5.53
CA PRO A 213 2.66 -1.92 5.60
C PRO A 213 2.21 -0.61 6.29
N PRO A 214 2.72 -0.24 7.49
CA PRO A 214 2.34 1.02 8.12
C PRO A 214 2.83 2.23 7.33
N LEU A 215 4.01 2.17 6.71
CA LEU A 215 4.48 3.27 5.85
C LEU A 215 3.62 3.43 4.59
N VAL A 216 3.26 2.33 3.93
CA VAL A 216 2.36 2.35 2.77
C VAL A 216 1.00 2.93 3.16
N TYR A 217 0.47 2.58 4.33
CA TYR A 217 -0.77 3.17 4.84
C TYR A 217 -0.66 4.70 4.96
N GLN A 218 0.42 5.22 5.58
CA GLN A 218 0.62 6.67 5.67
C GLN A 218 0.80 7.34 4.30
N LEU A 219 1.51 6.68 3.37
CA LEU A 219 1.69 7.19 2.02
C LEU A 219 0.37 7.23 1.23
N LEU A 220 -0.51 6.24 1.42
CA LEU A 220 -1.85 6.23 0.84
C LEU A 220 -2.73 7.35 1.41
N LEU A 221 -2.64 7.66 2.71
CA LEU A 221 -3.32 8.83 3.28
C LEU A 221 -2.78 10.14 2.69
N LEU A 222 -1.47 10.24 2.44
CA LEU A 222 -0.87 11.41 1.80
C LEU A 222 -1.33 11.59 0.34
N SER A 223 -1.69 10.50 -0.36
CA SER A 223 -2.13 10.52 -1.76
C SER A 223 -3.39 11.38 -2.02
N ALA A 224 -4.16 11.70 -0.97
CA ALA A 224 -5.26 12.65 -1.03
C ALA A 224 -4.81 14.03 -1.53
N LYS A 225 -3.53 14.40 -1.30
CA LYS A 225 -2.94 15.65 -1.78
C LYS A 225 -2.49 15.62 -3.25
N GLY A 226 -2.31 14.45 -3.86
CA GLY A 226 -1.81 14.30 -5.22
C GLY A 226 -0.89 13.09 -5.40
N CYS A 227 -0.20 13.03 -6.54
CA CYS A 227 0.81 12.00 -6.88
C CYS A 227 0.32 10.53 -6.77
N LYS A 228 -1.00 10.31 -6.89
CA LYS A 228 -1.66 9.00 -6.77
C LYS A 228 -1.00 7.92 -7.63
N ARG A 229 -0.76 8.22 -8.92
CA ARG A 229 -0.11 7.29 -9.86
C ARG A 229 1.31 6.93 -9.43
N GLN A 230 2.12 7.93 -9.08
CA GLN A 230 3.51 7.73 -8.66
C GLN A 230 3.62 6.90 -7.37
N ILE A 231 2.70 7.10 -6.42
CA ILE A 231 2.61 6.32 -5.19
C ILE A 231 2.31 4.85 -5.51
N LEU A 232 1.27 4.60 -6.32
CA LEU A 232 0.88 3.25 -6.71
C LEU A 232 2.01 2.54 -7.48
N ASP A 233 2.64 3.24 -8.42
CA ASP A 233 3.76 2.73 -9.20
C ASP A 233 4.95 2.39 -8.31
N GLY A 234 5.30 3.28 -7.37
CA GLY A 234 6.37 3.02 -6.41
C GLY A 234 6.13 1.78 -5.55
N ILE A 235 4.90 1.58 -5.07
CA ILE A 235 4.52 0.38 -4.30
C ILE A 235 4.62 -0.88 -5.17
N ILE A 236 4.06 -0.86 -6.39
CA ILE A 236 4.04 -2.01 -7.29
C ILE A 236 5.47 -2.36 -7.75
N SER A 237 6.27 -1.36 -8.10
CA SER A 237 7.66 -1.54 -8.52
C SER A 237 8.51 -2.13 -7.40
N TYR A 238 8.33 -1.70 -6.15
CA TYR A 238 9.04 -2.27 -5.01
C TYR A 238 8.76 -3.77 -4.86
N PHE A 239 7.49 -4.19 -4.81
CA PHE A 239 7.17 -5.61 -4.67
C PHE A 239 7.54 -6.43 -5.91
N LYS A 240 7.46 -5.84 -7.10
CA LYS A 240 7.96 -6.48 -8.33
C LYS A 240 9.46 -6.74 -8.27
N GLU A 241 10.25 -5.83 -7.70
CA GLU A 241 11.69 -6.00 -7.51
C GLU A 241 12.00 -7.08 -6.46
N GLN A 242 11.24 -7.11 -5.35
CA GLN A 242 11.36 -8.18 -4.34
C GLN A 242 11.04 -9.57 -4.91
N ASP A 243 10.04 -9.67 -5.78
CA ASP A 243 9.70 -10.90 -6.51
C ASP A 243 10.84 -11.38 -7.41
N ILE A 244 11.50 -10.45 -8.13
CA ILE A 244 12.63 -10.77 -9.00
C ILE A 244 13.81 -11.29 -8.17
N HIS A 245 14.13 -10.63 -7.06
CA HIS A 245 15.19 -11.09 -6.16
C HIS A 245 14.92 -12.50 -5.60
N GLN A 246 13.68 -12.79 -5.18
CA GLN A 246 13.33 -14.15 -4.75
C GLN A 246 13.46 -15.18 -5.88
N GLU A 247 12.99 -14.86 -7.09
CA GLU A 247 13.14 -15.76 -8.23
C GLU A 247 14.61 -16.02 -8.60
N GLU A 248 15.50 -15.04 -8.40
CA GLU A 248 16.93 -15.16 -8.66
C GLU A 248 17.63 -16.01 -7.60
N GLU A 249 17.27 -15.84 -6.32
CA GLU A 249 17.75 -16.65 -5.20
C GLU A 249 17.34 -18.13 -5.35
N GLU A 250 16.09 -18.41 -5.73
CA GLU A 250 15.60 -19.76 -6.00
C GLU A 250 16.36 -20.46 -7.14
N LYS A 251 16.86 -19.70 -8.13
CA LYS A 251 17.58 -20.22 -9.31
C LYS A 251 19.09 -20.39 -9.08
N HIS A 252 19.70 -19.56 -8.23
CA HIS A 252 21.17 -19.48 -8.07
C HIS A 252 21.68 -19.93 -6.69
N GLY A 253 20.84 -20.61 -5.90
CA GLY A 253 20.94 -20.87 -4.45
C GLY A 253 22.21 -21.51 -3.85
N GLU A 254 23.36 -21.51 -4.53
CA GLU A 254 24.66 -21.91 -3.95
C GLU A 254 25.87 -21.02 -4.34
N ASN A 255 25.72 -19.99 -5.19
CA ASN A 255 26.87 -19.24 -5.75
C ASN A 255 26.91 -17.72 -5.51
N LEU A 256 26.06 -17.14 -4.66
CA LEU A 256 26.16 -15.71 -4.29
C LEU A 256 26.58 -15.54 -2.84
N ASP A 257 27.56 -14.67 -2.63
CA ASP A 257 28.19 -14.36 -1.34
C ASP A 257 27.17 -14.08 -0.22
N LEU A 258 27.45 -14.65 0.95
CA LEU A 258 26.65 -14.72 2.19
C LEU A 258 26.42 -13.37 2.92
N GLU A 259 26.31 -12.24 2.22
CA GLU A 259 26.24 -10.92 2.87
C GLU A 259 24.85 -10.27 2.91
N VAL A 260 23.84 -10.79 2.20
CA VAL A 260 22.45 -10.29 2.29
C VAL A 260 21.57 -11.36 2.93
N GLN A 261 20.99 -11.06 4.09
CA GLN A 261 19.96 -11.93 4.70
C GLN A 261 18.78 -12.01 3.74
N SER A 262 18.50 -13.20 3.21
CA SER A 262 17.36 -13.43 2.34
C SER A 262 16.05 -13.26 3.12
N ILE A 263 15.09 -12.58 2.51
CA ILE A 263 13.75 -12.38 3.10
C ILE A 263 12.97 -13.69 2.95
N PRO A 264 12.48 -14.30 4.04
CA PRO A 264 11.64 -15.49 3.97
C PRO A 264 10.41 -15.27 3.06
N GLN A 265 10.15 -16.23 2.17
CA GLN A 265 9.07 -16.14 1.19
C GLN A 265 7.70 -15.93 1.85
N ASP A 266 7.40 -16.67 2.91
CA ASP A 266 6.19 -16.55 3.71
C ASP A 266 6.01 -15.14 4.29
N GLN A 267 7.08 -14.57 4.83
CA GLN A 267 7.06 -13.23 5.40
C GLN A 267 6.77 -12.17 4.32
N LEU A 268 7.39 -12.29 3.14
CA LEU A 268 7.10 -11.40 2.00
C LEU A 268 5.63 -11.51 1.59
N ARG A 269 5.09 -12.72 1.42
CA ARG A 269 3.70 -12.90 0.98
C ARG A 269 2.70 -12.37 2.01
N HIS A 270 2.95 -12.52 3.31
CA HIS A 270 2.08 -11.93 4.34
C HIS A 270 2.09 -10.40 4.31
N VAL A 271 3.26 -9.80 4.10
CA VAL A 271 3.40 -8.34 3.98
C VAL A 271 2.72 -7.81 2.73
N GLU A 272 2.86 -8.49 1.59
CA GLU A 272 2.12 -8.19 0.36
C GLU A 272 0.61 -8.22 0.58
N GLY A 273 0.09 -9.26 1.25
CA GLY A 273 -1.33 -9.37 1.57
C GLY A 273 -1.83 -8.17 2.38
N THR A 274 -1.07 -7.75 3.41
CA THR A 274 -1.41 -6.59 4.23
C THR A 274 -1.38 -5.29 3.44
N VAL A 275 -0.37 -5.11 2.58
CA VAL A 275 -0.28 -3.93 1.69
C VAL A 275 -1.44 -3.90 0.70
N ILE A 276 -1.80 -5.03 0.09
CA ILE A 276 -2.95 -5.13 -0.81
C ILE A 276 -4.23 -4.69 -0.09
N LEU A 277 -4.44 -5.13 1.15
CA LEU A 277 -5.58 -4.71 1.97
C LEU A 277 -5.61 -3.19 2.19
N HIS A 278 -4.46 -2.57 2.52
CA HIS A 278 -4.36 -1.12 2.68
C HIS A 278 -4.69 -0.37 1.38
N VAL A 279 -4.14 -0.81 0.24
CA VAL A 279 -4.40 -0.16 -1.06
C VAL A 279 -5.87 -0.32 -1.47
N VAL A 280 -6.46 -1.51 -1.32
CA VAL A 280 -7.87 -1.76 -1.61
C VAL A 280 -8.77 -0.91 -0.71
N PHE A 281 -8.44 -0.79 0.57
CA PHE A 281 -9.16 0.08 1.50
C PHE A 281 -9.08 1.56 1.06
N ALA A 282 -7.89 2.05 0.68
CA ALA A 282 -7.72 3.40 0.18
C ALA A 282 -8.53 3.65 -1.10
N ILE A 283 -8.56 2.71 -2.04
CA ILE A 283 -9.36 2.80 -3.28
C ILE A 283 -10.87 2.81 -2.98
N ARG A 284 -11.33 2.14 -1.92
CA ARG A 284 -12.74 2.20 -1.48
C ARG A 284 -13.11 3.60 -1.01
N LEU A 285 -12.19 4.29 -0.32
CA LEU A 285 -12.41 5.64 0.21
C LEU A 285 -12.20 6.74 -0.85
N ASP A 286 -11.25 6.55 -1.77
CA ASP A 286 -10.90 7.50 -2.82
C ASP A 286 -11.04 6.87 -4.23
N HIS A 287 -12.11 7.25 -4.94
CA HIS A 287 -12.37 6.75 -6.28
C HIS A 287 -11.40 7.26 -7.35
N GLU A 288 -10.76 8.40 -7.13
CA GLU A 288 -9.74 8.92 -8.05
C GLU A 288 -8.49 8.04 -7.99
N LEU A 289 -8.10 7.57 -6.79
CA LEU A 289 -7.02 6.60 -6.62
C LEU A 289 -7.29 5.31 -7.41
N GLY A 290 -8.52 4.78 -7.33
CA GLY A 290 -8.94 3.61 -8.12
C GLY A 290 -8.90 3.84 -9.64
N ARG A 291 -9.26 5.05 -10.11
CA ARG A 291 -9.18 5.38 -11.55
C ARG A 291 -7.73 5.45 -12.03
N GLU A 292 -6.85 6.12 -11.29
CA GLU A 292 -5.43 6.22 -11.63
C GLU A 292 -4.75 4.85 -11.61
N PHE A 293 -5.10 3.99 -10.64
CA PHE A 293 -4.66 2.60 -10.60
C PHE A 293 -4.98 1.84 -11.89
N LEU A 294 -6.25 1.85 -12.34
CA LEU A 294 -6.65 1.14 -13.55
C LEU A 294 -6.08 1.76 -14.83
N LYS A 295 -5.96 3.09 -14.89
CA LYS A 295 -5.40 3.81 -16.04
C LYS A 295 -3.97 3.37 -16.33
N GLY A 296 -3.21 3.07 -15.29
CA GLY A 296 -1.84 2.57 -15.40
C GLY A 296 -1.68 1.36 -16.32
N PHE A 297 -2.55 0.37 -16.15
CA PHE A 297 -2.46 -0.89 -16.88
C PHE A 297 -3.15 -0.88 -18.24
N LYS A 298 -3.97 0.15 -18.53
CA LYS A 298 -4.62 0.30 -19.86
C LYS A 298 -3.61 0.67 -20.95
N THR A 299 -2.55 1.40 -20.60
CA THR A 299 -1.55 1.91 -21.55
C THR A 299 -0.43 0.89 -21.80
N SER A 300 -0.02 0.15 -20.77
CA SER A 300 1.01 -0.89 -20.86
C SER A 300 0.73 -2.01 -19.88
N TYR A 301 0.82 -3.25 -20.35
CA TYR A 301 0.76 -4.44 -19.50
C TYR A 301 2.15 -4.82 -18.95
N GLY A 302 3.21 -4.06 -19.27
CA GLY A 302 4.58 -4.30 -18.81
C GLY A 302 4.76 -4.16 -17.30
N ASP A 303 3.82 -3.48 -16.64
CA ASP A 303 3.81 -3.27 -15.19
C ASP A 303 3.05 -4.39 -14.44
N LEU A 304 2.47 -5.36 -15.16
CA LEU A 304 1.90 -6.53 -14.52
C LEU A 304 3.00 -7.39 -13.87
N CYS A 305 2.70 -7.86 -12.67
CA CYS A 305 3.48 -8.79 -11.85
C CYS A 305 2.51 -9.55 -10.94
N PRO A 306 2.94 -10.63 -10.26
CA PRO A 306 2.07 -11.35 -9.34
C PRO A 306 1.40 -10.43 -8.29
N PHE A 307 2.16 -9.50 -7.70
CA PHE A 307 1.63 -8.51 -6.77
C PHE A 307 0.51 -7.64 -7.37
N SER A 308 0.71 -7.06 -8.56
CA SER A 308 -0.31 -6.20 -9.17
C SER A 308 -1.53 -6.97 -9.68
N VAL A 309 -1.36 -8.23 -10.09
CA VAL A 309 -2.49 -9.13 -10.39
C VAL A 309 -3.30 -9.42 -9.12
N ALA A 310 -2.65 -9.75 -8.01
CA ALA A 310 -3.31 -9.94 -6.72
C ALA A 310 -4.10 -8.69 -6.28
N LEU A 311 -3.51 -7.51 -6.47
CA LEU A 311 -4.14 -6.24 -6.20
C LEU A 311 -5.37 -6.00 -7.11
N LEU A 312 -5.26 -6.23 -8.43
CA LEU A 312 -6.37 -6.15 -9.37
C LEU A 312 -7.53 -7.07 -8.95
N LEU A 313 -7.25 -8.34 -8.68
CA LEU A 313 -8.24 -9.32 -8.24
C LEU A 313 -8.92 -8.91 -6.91
N SER A 314 -8.18 -8.30 -5.99
CA SER A 314 -8.74 -7.79 -4.74
C SER A 314 -9.61 -6.54 -4.95
N VAL A 315 -9.23 -5.66 -5.89
CA VAL A 315 -10.01 -4.49 -6.30
C VAL A 315 -11.31 -4.89 -7.03
N ALA A 316 -11.31 -6.02 -7.75
CA ALA A 316 -12.51 -6.53 -8.44
C ALA A 316 -13.69 -6.78 -7.48
N ARG A 317 -13.42 -7.02 -6.18
CA ARG A 317 -14.46 -7.14 -5.14
C ARG A 317 -15.25 -5.86 -4.90
N ILE A 318 -14.79 -4.73 -5.43
CA ILE A 318 -15.52 -3.46 -5.41
C ILE A 318 -16.36 -3.40 -6.69
N GLN A 319 -17.68 -3.55 -6.57
CA GLN A 319 -18.63 -3.73 -7.68
C GLN A 319 -18.40 -2.81 -8.91
N ARG A 320 -18.08 -1.53 -8.68
CA ARG A 320 -17.86 -0.54 -9.74
C ARG A 320 -16.61 -0.77 -10.60
N TYR A 321 -15.65 -1.53 -10.07
CA TYR A 321 -14.36 -1.82 -10.73
C TYR A 321 -14.31 -3.26 -11.26
N GLU A 322 -15.22 -4.14 -10.83
CA GLU A 322 -15.28 -5.56 -11.21
C GLU A 322 -15.14 -5.78 -12.71
N GLU A 323 -16.06 -5.22 -13.51
CA GLU A 323 -16.06 -5.37 -14.96
C GLU A 323 -14.78 -4.81 -15.60
N GLN A 324 -14.35 -3.62 -15.17
CA GLN A 324 -13.15 -2.97 -15.70
C GLN A 324 -11.88 -3.77 -15.43
N VAL A 325 -11.76 -4.37 -14.25
CA VAL A 325 -10.63 -5.22 -13.88
C VAL A 325 -10.61 -6.49 -14.73
N PHE A 326 -11.74 -7.18 -14.83
CA PHE A 326 -11.80 -8.43 -15.58
C PHE A 326 -11.59 -8.22 -17.08
N ASP A 327 -12.12 -7.14 -17.65
CA ASP A 327 -11.84 -6.79 -19.05
C ASP A 327 -10.37 -6.48 -19.29
N LEU A 328 -9.72 -5.79 -18.35
CA LEU A 328 -8.29 -5.50 -18.42
C LEU A 328 -7.45 -6.78 -18.38
N LEU A 329 -7.70 -7.66 -17.40
CA LEU A 329 -6.99 -8.93 -17.26
C LEU A 329 -7.23 -9.84 -18.48
N LYS A 330 -8.47 -9.91 -18.98
CA LYS A 330 -8.80 -10.62 -20.22
C LYS A 330 -8.00 -10.10 -21.41
N ALA A 331 -7.96 -8.78 -21.60
CA ALA A 331 -7.22 -8.17 -22.69
C ALA A 331 -5.71 -8.44 -22.57
N ALA A 332 -5.16 -8.35 -21.36
CA ALA A 332 -3.75 -8.64 -21.06
C ALA A 332 -3.39 -10.10 -21.37
N VAL A 333 -4.22 -11.06 -20.95
CA VAL A 333 -4.04 -12.50 -21.20
C VAL A 333 -4.03 -12.79 -22.70
N VAL A 334 -5.02 -12.30 -23.44
CA VAL A 334 -5.11 -12.53 -24.88
C VAL A 334 -3.93 -11.91 -25.62
N LYS A 335 -3.53 -10.69 -25.24
CA LYS A 335 -2.36 -10.04 -25.83
C LYS A 335 -1.09 -10.82 -25.55
N SER A 336 -0.84 -11.23 -24.31
CA SER A 336 0.35 -12.01 -23.93
C SER A 336 0.46 -13.32 -24.74
N PHE A 337 -0.66 -14.03 -24.97
CA PHE A 337 -0.66 -15.22 -25.81
C PHE A 337 -0.42 -14.92 -27.29
N LYS A 338 -0.99 -13.84 -27.84
CA LYS A 338 -0.72 -13.41 -29.22
C LYS A 338 0.74 -13.02 -29.42
N ASP A 339 1.31 -12.27 -28.48
CA ASP A 339 2.70 -11.84 -28.51
C ASP A 339 3.64 -13.06 -28.44
N LYS A 340 3.35 -14.03 -27.56
CA LYS A 340 4.09 -15.30 -27.48
C LYS A 340 4.00 -16.10 -28.78
N GLN A 341 2.83 -16.16 -29.42
CA GLN A 341 2.64 -16.85 -30.69
C GLN A 341 3.43 -16.16 -31.82
N LEU A 342 3.46 -14.83 -31.84
CA LEU A 342 4.23 -14.04 -32.81
C LEU A 342 5.74 -14.27 -32.64
N LEU A 343 6.24 -14.24 -31.41
CA LEU A 343 7.63 -14.54 -31.09
C LEU A 343 8.00 -15.95 -31.57
N GLN A 344 7.16 -16.96 -31.30
CA GLN A 344 7.41 -18.35 -31.75
C GLN A 344 7.39 -18.49 -33.27
N GLY A 345 6.63 -17.65 -33.97
CA GLY A 345 6.54 -17.65 -35.43
C GLY A 345 7.70 -16.96 -36.17
N SER A 346 8.59 -16.24 -35.47
CA SER A 346 9.65 -15.45 -36.11
C SER A 346 11.01 -15.63 -35.43
N LYS A 347 11.98 -16.18 -36.16
CA LYS A 347 13.37 -16.29 -35.69
C LYS A 347 13.99 -14.92 -35.42
N PHE A 348 13.72 -13.93 -36.28
CA PHE A 348 14.18 -12.55 -36.07
C PHE A 348 13.78 -11.98 -34.71
N LEU A 349 12.52 -12.21 -34.30
CA LEU A 349 12.05 -11.72 -33.00
C LEU A 349 12.60 -12.52 -31.82
N GLN A 350 12.92 -13.80 -32.03
CA GLN A 350 13.59 -14.63 -31.01
C GLN A 350 15.03 -14.16 -30.77
N ASP A 351 15.74 -13.78 -31.83
CA ASP A 351 17.13 -13.30 -31.76
C ASP A 351 17.25 -11.96 -31.03
N LEU A 352 16.18 -11.15 -31.00
CA LEU A 352 16.14 -9.88 -30.27
C LEU A 352 16.07 -10.04 -28.73
N GLN A 353 16.01 -11.28 -28.21
CA GLN A 353 15.96 -11.58 -26.76
C GLN A 353 14.94 -10.74 -25.99
N LEU A 354 13.80 -10.42 -26.62
CA LEU A 354 12.73 -9.68 -25.97
C LEU A 354 12.24 -10.49 -24.76
N GLY A 355 12.38 -9.91 -23.56
CA GLY A 355 12.00 -10.57 -22.31
C GLY A 355 10.59 -11.15 -22.39
N GLN A 356 10.46 -12.46 -22.14
CA GLN A 356 9.19 -13.16 -22.22
C GLN A 356 8.35 -12.86 -20.97
N CYS A 357 7.52 -11.84 -21.02
CA CYS A 357 6.56 -11.55 -19.97
C CYS A 357 5.28 -12.38 -20.17
N SER A 358 5.06 -13.40 -19.33
CA SER A 358 3.87 -14.24 -19.40
C SER A 358 2.85 -13.86 -18.34
N VAL A 359 1.80 -13.13 -18.75
CA VAL A 359 0.66 -12.78 -17.88
C VAL A 359 0.00 -14.04 -17.33
N ALA A 360 -0.06 -15.12 -18.12
CA ALA A 360 -0.55 -16.42 -17.67
C ALA A 360 0.27 -16.99 -16.50
N LYS A 361 1.61 -16.91 -16.57
CA LYS A 361 2.49 -17.33 -15.47
C LYS A 361 2.22 -16.46 -14.23
N MET A 362 2.17 -15.14 -14.38
CA MET A 362 1.91 -14.21 -13.26
C MET A 362 0.58 -14.48 -12.55
N ILE A 363 -0.49 -14.78 -13.31
CA ILE A 363 -1.78 -15.16 -12.73
C ILE A 363 -1.64 -16.46 -11.94
N LEU A 364 -0.99 -17.50 -12.50
CA LEU A 364 -0.80 -18.77 -11.80
C LEU A 364 0.10 -18.63 -10.55
N ASP A 365 1.15 -17.80 -10.63
CA ASP A 365 2.01 -17.47 -9.49
C ASP A 365 1.19 -16.74 -8.41
N THR A 366 0.27 -15.86 -8.79
CA THR A 366 -0.68 -15.21 -7.86
C THR A 366 -1.55 -16.24 -7.14
N VAL A 367 -2.06 -17.25 -7.87
CA VAL A 367 -2.85 -18.35 -7.28
C VAL A 367 -2.00 -19.20 -6.32
N ARG A 368 -0.73 -19.43 -6.63
CA ARG A 368 0.19 -20.14 -5.74
C ARG A 368 0.49 -19.33 -4.47
N ASN A 369 0.72 -18.03 -4.63
CA ASN A 369 1.04 -17.13 -3.53
C ASN A 369 -0.17 -16.82 -2.64
N SER A 370 -1.42 -17.06 -3.10
CA SER A 370 -2.59 -16.78 -2.27
C SER A 370 -2.74 -17.70 -1.05
N VAL A 371 -1.98 -18.80 -0.97
CA VAL A 371 -1.95 -19.72 0.18
C VAL A 371 -1.54 -19.03 1.49
N PHE A 372 -0.78 -17.92 1.40
CA PHE A 372 -0.32 -17.15 2.55
C PHE A 372 -1.39 -16.19 3.12
N GLY A 373 -2.66 -16.63 3.15
CA GLY A 373 -3.77 -15.90 3.77
C GLY A 373 -4.39 -14.79 2.93
N TRP A 374 -4.29 -14.86 1.59
CA TRP A 374 -4.86 -13.84 0.70
C TRP A 374 -6.34 -14.09 0.40
N ASP A 375 -7.17 -14.22 1.43
CA ASP A 375 -8.61 -14.50 1.28
C ASP A 375 -9.30 -13.46 0.39
N HIS A 376 -8.81 -12.22 0.42
CA HIS A 376 -9.31 -11.12 -0.40
C HIS A 376 -9.02 -11.26 -1.91
N VAL A 377 -8.13 -12.16 -2.33
CA VAL A 377 -7.82 -12.44 -3.74
C VAL A 377 -8.68 -13.59 -4.27
N THR A 378 -9.01 -14.57 -3.42
CA THR A 378 -9.62 -15.86 -3.81
C THR A 378 -10.93 -15.72 -4.59
N GLN A 379 -11.84 -14.84 -4.14
CA GLN A 379 -13.11 -14.58 -4.83
C GLN A 379 -12.87 -14.03 -6.26
N GLY A 380 -12.01 -13.03 -6.40
CA GLY A 380 -11.67 -12.45 -7.70
C GLY A 380 -10.99 -13.46 -8.62
N MET A 381 -10.17 -14.36 -8.07
CA MET A 381 -9.55 -15.46 -8.81
C MET A 381 -10.58 -16.44 -9.37
N VAL A 382 -11.57 -16.87 -8.58
CA VAL A 382 -12.65 -17.75 -9.03
C VAL A 382 -13.46 -17.09 -10.13
N GLN A 383 -13.85 -15.83 -9.93
CA GLN A 383 -14.57 -15.04 -10.93
C GLN A 383 -13.77 -14.89 -12.24
N LEU A 384 -12.46 -14.59 -12.17
CA LEU A 384 -11.59 -14.53 -13.36
C LEU A 384 -11.54 -15.87 -14.09
N GLY A 385 -11.40 -16.98 -13.35
CA GLY A 385 -11.32 -18.32 -13.92
C GLY A 385 -12.56 -18.65 -14.76
N PHE A 386 -13.75 -18.44 -14.18
CA PHE A 386 -15.01 -18.62 -14.91
C PHE A 386 -15.20 -17.59 -16.02
N PHE A 387 -14.80 -16.33 -15.82
CA PHE A 387 -14.90 -15.29 -16.85
C PHE A 387 -14.09 -15.66 -18.10
N LEU A 388 -12.88 -16.19 -17.94
CA LEU A 388 -12.04 -16.66 -19.06
C LEU A 388 -12.64 -17.89 -19.75
N MET A 389 -13.13 -18.86 -18.99
CA MET A 389 -13.78 -20.06 -19.56
C MET A 389 -15.07 -19.71 -20.31
N ASP A 390 -15.89 -18.82 -19.76
CA ASP A 390 -17.12 -18.36 -20.41
C ASP A 390 -16.84 -17.51 -21.66
N ALA A 391 -15.84 -16.64 -21.62
CA ALA A 391 -15.50 -15.77 -22.76
C ALA A 391 -14.86 -16.54 -23.93
N PHE A 392 -14.00 -17.52 -23.64
CA PHE A 392 -13.17 -18.21 -24.64
C PHE A 392 -13.46 -19.71 -24.79
N GLY A 393 -14.49 -20.22 -24.13
CA GLY A 393 -14.98 -21.58 -24.31
C GLY A 393 -15.36 -21.88 -25.77
N PRO A 394 -15.41 -23.15 -26.16
CA PRO A 394 -15.79 -23.53 -27.52
C PRO A 394 -17.20 -23.03 -27.84
N LYS A 395 -17.32 -22.27 -28.94
CA LYS A 395 -18.61 -21.75 -29.40
C LYS A 395 -19.24 -22.71 -30.40
N PRO A 396 -20.59 -22.79 -30.48
CA PRO A 396 -21.24 -23.56 -31.52
C PRO A 396 -20.83 -23.00 -32.89
N GLY A 397 -20.45 -23.87 -33.82
CA GLY A 397 -20.10 -23.45 -35.19
C GLY A 397 -21.33 -22.97 -35.97
N PRO A 398 -21.14 -22.38 -37.17
CA PRO A 398 -22.24 -22.08 -38.06
C PRO A 398 -23.05 -23.37 -38.32
N PHE A 399 -24.39 -23.28 -38.25
CA PHE A 399 -25.32 -24.42 -38.33
C PHE A 399 -25.25 -25.44 -37.18
N GLY A 400 -24.73 -25.06 -36.00
CA GLY A 400 -24.77 -25.91 -34.80
C GLY A 400 -23.83 -27.11 -34.82
N LYS A 401 -22.96 -27.22 -35.84
CA LYS A 401 -21.88 -28.22 -35.85
C LYS A 401 -20.78 -27.74 -34.91
N ALA A 402 -20.55 -28.49 -33.84
CA ALA A 402 -19.36 -28.32 -33.03
C ALA A 402 -18.15 -28.48 -33.96
N SER A 403 -17.26 -27.49 -33.99
CA SER A 403 -15.94 -27.70 -34.58
C SER A 403 -15.27 -28.78 -33.73
N GLU A 404 -15.20 -29.99 -34.25
CA GLU A 404 -14.40 -31.08 -33.66
C GLU A 404 -12.92 -30.68 -33.76
N GLY A 405 -12.50 -29.78 -32.87
CA GLY A 405 -11.11 -29.65 -32.51
C GLY A 405 -10.75 -30.87 -31.68
N SER A 406 -10.26 -31.91 -32.35
CA SER A 406 -9.59 -33.07 -31.78
C SER A 406 -8.78 -32.69 -30.53
N GLY A 407 -8.94 -33.44 -29.44
CA GLY A 407 -8.34 -33.19 -28.12
C GLY A 407 -6.82 -33.16 -28.09
N GLY A 408 -6.22 -32.08 -28.60
CA GLY A 408 -4.76 -31.97 -28.72
C GLY A 408 -4.29 -30.52 -28.74
N VAL A 409 -3.79 -30.06 -27.59
CA VAL A 409 -3.03 -28.83 -27.35
C VAL A 409 -3.78 -27.55 -27.70
N ALA A 410 -4.00 -26.65 -26.73
CA ALA A 410 -4.54 -25.32 -27.01
C ALA A 410 -3.59 -24.55 -27.97
N ARG A 411 -4.01 -24.38 -29.22
CA ARG A 411 -3.16 -23.81 -30.28
C ARG A 411 -3.43 -22.33 -30.53
N THR A 412 -4.64 -21.86 -30.25
CA THR A 412 -5.02 -20.46 -30.47
C THR A 412 -5.02 -19.67 -29.15
N PRO A 413 -4.76 -18.35 -29.18
CA PRO A 413 -4.79 -17.51 -27.98
C PRO A 413 -6.11 -17.61 -27.19
N PRO A 414 -7.31 -17.67 -27.81
CA PRO A 414 -8.56 -17.94 -27.09
C PRO A 414 -8.58 -19.30 -26.38
N GLN A 415 -8.14 -20.37 -27.05
CA GLN A 415 -8.08 -21.70 -26.41
C GLN A 415 -7.11 -21.72 -25.22
N GLN A 416 -5.98 -21.02 -25.34
CA GLN A 416 -5.01 -20.88 -24.26
C GLN A 416 -5.58 -20.07 -23.08
N ALA A 417 -6.36 -19.02 -23.36
CA ALA A 417 -7.07 -18.25 -22.34
C ALA A 417 -8.15 -19.06 -21.62
N CYS A 418 -8.92 -19.88 -22.34
CA CYS A 418 -9.89 -20.81 -21.74
C CYS A 418 -9.18 -21.84 -20.84
N LYS A 419 -8.09 -22.43 -21.34
CA LYS A 419 -7.26 -23.37 -20.57
C LYS A 419 -6.69 -22.72 -19.31
N LEU A 420 -6.22 -21.46 -19.39
CA LEU A 420 -5.75 -20.71 -18.23
C LEU A 420 -6.87 -20.55 -17.19
N GLY A 421 -8.09 -20.22 -17.61
CA GLY A 421 -9.25 -20.15 -16.72
C GLY A 421 -9.49 -21.45 -15.96
N GLY A 422 -9.44 -22.59 -16.66
CA GLY A 422 -9.51 -23.92 -16.04
C GLY A 422 -8.36 -24.20 -15.08
N GLN A 423 -7.12 -23.82 -15.43
CA GLN A 423 -5.96 -23.98 -14.55
C GLN A 423 -6.06 -23.16 -13.27
N VAL A 424 -6.53 -21.90 -13.36
CA VAL A 424 -6.78 -21.02 -12.21
C VAL A 424 -7.78 -21.67 -11.25
N LEU A 425 -8.91 -22.16 -11.77
CA LEU A 425 -9.93 -22.82 -10.95
C LEU A 425 -9.43 -24.15 -10.34
N LEU A 426 -8.72 -24.96 -11.12
CA LEU A 426 -8.18 -26.24 -10.66
C LEU A 426 -7.16 -26.04 -9.53
N GLN A 427 -6.24 -25.08 -9.68
CA GLN A 427 -5.25 -24.78 -8.63
C GLN A 427 -5.92 -24.15 -7.41
N GLY A 428 -6.87 -23.23 -7.62
CA GLY A 428 -7.67 -22.66 -6.55
C GLY A 428 -8.40 -23.72 -5.72
N PHE A 429 -9.04 -24.69 -6.38
CA PHE A 429 -9.72 -25.82 -5.73
C PHE A 429 -8.77 -26.66 -4.86
N LYS A 430 -7.56 -26.95 -5.36
CA LYS A 430 -6.56 -27.74 -4.62
C LYS A 430 -6.13 -27.02 -3.35
N MET A 431 -5.84 -25.73 -3.45
CA MET A 431 -5.17 -24.98 -2.39
C MET A 431 -6.11 -24.35 -1.36
N HIS A 432 -7.34 -24.02 -1.72
CA HIS A 432 -8.22 -23.22 -0.87
C HIS A 432 -9.53 -23.96 -0.55
N GLU A 433 -9.65 -24.47 0.67
CA GLU A 433 -10.87 -25.14 1.16
C GLU A 433 -12.15 -24.28 1.02
N PRO A 434 -12.17 -22.98 1.40
CA PRO A 434 -13.42 -22.20 1.43
C PRO A 434 -14.10 -22.01 0.07
N ILE A 435 -13.34 -22.07 -1.03
CA ILE A 435 -13.86 -21.83 -2.39
C ILE A 435 -14.17 -23.13 -3.15
N ARG A 436 -13.84 -24.31 -2.60
CA ARG A 436 -14.09 -25.60 -3.27
C ARG A 436 -15.55 -25.81 -3.61
N GLY A 437 -16.43 -25.55 -2.63
CA GLY A 437 -17.87 -25.70 -2.78
C GLY A 437 -18.45 -24.78 -3.84
N GLU A 438 -17.95 -23.53 -3.92
CA GLU A 438 -18.35 -22.54 -4.93
C GLU A 438 -17.89 -22.93 -6.33
N ILE A 439 -16.61 -23.33 -6.49
CA ILE A 439 -16.07 -23.77 -7.78
C ILE A 439 -16.86 -24.97 -8.30
N LEU A 440 -17.09 -25.98 -7.46
CA LEU A 440 -17.82 -27.19 -7.85
C LEU A 440 -19.25 -26.86 -8.30
N GLU A 441 -19.96 -26.08 -7.51
CA GLU A 441 -21.33 -25.65 -7.83
C GLU A 441 -21.39 -24.88 -9.15
N GLN A 442 -20.49 -23.93 -9.35
CA GLN A 442 -20.44 -23.14 -10.58
C GLN A 442 -20.07 -23.96 -11.82
N VAL A 443 -19.24 -25.00 -11.68
CA VAL A 443 -18.95 -25.95 -12.77
C VAL A 443 -20.19 -26.79 -13.08
N LEU A 444 -20.77 -27.44 -12.08
CA LEU A 444 -21.95 -28.30 -12.24
C LEU A 444 -23.15 -27.54 -12.80
N ASN A 445 -23.43 -26.34 -12.28
CA ASN A 445 -24.50 -25.47 -12.77
C ASN A 445 -24.34 -25.14 -14.26
N ARG A 446 -23.11 -24.89 -14.74
CA ARG A 446 -22.86 -24.64 -16.16
C ARG A 446 -23.02 -25.90 -17.01
N LEU A 447 -22.71 -27.09 -16.48
CA LEU A 447 -22.97 -28.36 -17.17
C LEU A 447 -24.48 -28.61 -17.34
N VAL A 448 -25.28 -28.27 -16.32
CA VAL A 448 -26.73 -28.50 -16.33
C VAL A 448 -27.47 -27.45 -17.16
N THR A 449 -27.13 -26.17 -17.00
CA THR A 449 -27.90 -25.06 -17.58
C THR A 449 -27.55 -24.73 -19.02
N LYS A 450 -26.31 -24.98 -19.47
CA LYS A 450 -25.85 -24.61 -20.82
C LYS A 450 -26.11 -25.70 -21.86
N THR A 451 -27.35 -26.13 -22.03
CA THR A 451 -27.73 -27.21 -22.97
C THR A 451 -27.52 -26.88 -24.45
N ALA A 452 -27.52 -25.60 -24.82
CA ALA A 452 -27.39 -25.12 -26.22
C ALA A 452 -25.96 -24.77 -26.65
N SER A 453 -24.97 -24.83 -25.75
CA SER A 453 -23.58 -24.47 -26.05
C SER A 453 -22.61 -25.58 -25.62
N PRO A 454 -21.46 -25.74 -26.28
CA PRO A 454 -20.51 -26.78 -25.91
C PRO A 454 -19.97 -26.61 -24.48
N VAL A 455 -20.14 -27.65 -23.66
CA VAL A 455 -19.69 -27.68 -22.25
C VAL A 455 -18.42 -28.54 -22.03
N SER A 456 -17.75 -28.96 -23.10
CA SER A 456 -16.60 -29.89 -23.02
C SER A 456 -15.46 -29.39 -22.12
N HIS A 457 -15.11 -28.11 -22.19
CA HIS A 457 -14.10 -27.48 -21.32
C HIS A 457 -14.47 -27.49 -19.83
N TYR A 458 -15.76 -27.42 -19.47
CA TYR A 458 -16.21 -27.60 -18.09
C TYR A 458 -16.14 -29.06 -17.64
N LEU A 459 -16.40 -30.00 -18.55
CA LEU A 459 -16.23 -31.44 -18.29
C LEU A 459 -14.76 -31.81 -18.10
N GLU A 460 -13.85 -31.21 -18.89
CA GLU A 460 -12.40 -31.38 -18.73
C GLU A 460 -11.95 -30.87 -17.35
N LEU A 461 -12.33 -29.65 -16.97
CA LEU A 461 -12.04 -29.12 -15.64
C LEU A 461 -12.60 -30.01 -14.52
N PHE A 462 -13.85 -30.43 -14.63
CA PHE A 462 -14.48 -31.31 -13.65
C PHE A 462 -13.74 -32.65 -13.54
N SER A 463 -13.37 -33.27 -14.66
CA SER A 463 -12.55 -34.47 -14.70
C SER A 463 -11.20 -34.26 -14.03
N ASP A 464 -10.53 -33.13 -14.30
CA ASP A 464 -9.23 -32.81 -13.68
C ASP A 464 -9.35 -32.62 -12.16
N ILE A 465 -10.45 -32.02 -11.67
CA ILE A 465 -10.75 -31.90 -10.24
C ILE A 465 -10.93 -33.28 -9.61
N VAL A 466 -11.77 -34.12 -10.22
CA VAL A 466 -12.06 -35.49 -9.74
C VAL A 466 -10.77 -36.32 -9.68
N ILE A 467 -9.94 -36.26 -10.71
CA ILE A 467 -8.67 -37.01 -10.78
C ILE A 467 -7.68 -36.48 -9.75
N SER A 468 -7.58 -35.17 -9.60
CA SER A 468 -6.57 -34.56 -8.73
C SER A 468 -6.89 -34.68 -7.24
N ALA A 469 -8.17 -34.67 -6.87
CA ALA A 469 -8.62 -34.52 -5.49
C ALA A 469 -9.93 -35.29 -5.21
N PRO A 470 -9.98 -36.61 -5.45
CA PRO A 470 -11.23 -37.39 -5.36
C PRO A 470 -11.83 -37.38 -3.95
N MET A 471 -10.99 -37.49 -2.91
CA MET A 471 -11.45 -37.52 -1.51
C MET A 471 -12.08 -36.18 -1.09
N ILE A 472 -11.46 -35.07 -1.49
CA ILE A 472 -11.95 -33.72 -1.21
C ILE A 472 -13.31 -33.48 -1.87
N LEU A 473 -13.50 -33.99 -3.09
CA LEU A 473 -14.77 -33.84 -3.80
C LEU A 473 -15.89 -34.71 -3.19
N LEU A 474 -15.57 -35.88 -2.62
CA LEU A 474 -16.54 -36.73 -1.93
C LEU A 474 -17.19 -36.03 -0.72
N GLU A 475 -16.49 -35.09 -0.07
CA GLU A 475 -17.05 -34.24 0.99
C GLU A 475 -18.22 -33.39 0.48
N SER A 476 -18.27 -33.09 -0.83
CA SER A 476 -19.33 -32.34 -1.51
C SER A 476 -20.18 -33.22 -2.45
N SER A 477 -20.29 -34.52 -2.16
CA SER A 477 -21.02 -35.49 -2.99
C SER A 477 -22.52 -35.21 -3.16
N SER A 478 -23.14 -34.46 -2.26
CA SER A 478 -24.55 -34.05 -2.36
C SER A 478 -24.84 -33.27 -3.65
N LYS A 479 -24.03 -32.23 -3.95
CA LYS A 479 -24.17 -31.41 -5.18
C LYS A 479 -24.05 -32.24 -6.46
N LEU A 480 -23.22 -33.27 -6.41
CA LEU A 480 -22.99 -34.18 -7.53
C LEU A 480 -24.19 -35.12 -7.73
N THR A 481 -24.79 -35.58 -6.63
CA THR A 481 -26.02 -36.37 -6.64
C THR A 481 -27.20 -35.56 -7.19
N GLU A 482 -27.35 -34.30 -6.79
CA GLU A 482 -28.34 -33.37 -7.35
C GLU A 482 -28.17 -33.19 -8.88
N THR A 483 -26.93 -33.19 -9.35
CA THR A 483 -26.65 -33.14 -10.80
C THR A 483 -27.12 -34.41 -11.51
N PHE A 484 -27.10 -35.56 -10.83
CA PHE A 484 -27.60 -36.82 -11.39
C PHE A 484 -29.11 -36.84 -11.60
N ASP A 485 -29.89 -36.15 -10.75
CA ASP A 485 -31.34 -36.00 -10.93
C ASP A 485 -31.69 -35.30 -12.26
N HIS A 486 -30.78 -34.46 -12.77
CA HIS A 486 -30.95 -33.74 -14.02
C HIS A 486 -30.46 -34.50 -15.26
N LEU A 487 -29.80 -35.67 -15.13
CA LEU A 487 -29.17 -36.39 -16.25
C LEU A 487 -30.11 -36.66 -17.42
N SER A 488 -31.37 -37.00 -17.13
CA SER A 488 -32.39 -37.29 -18.15
C SER A 488 -32.71 -36.10 -19.06
N HIS A 489 -32.43 -34.87 -18.59
CA HIS A 489 -32.67 -33.63 -19.31
C HIS A 489 -31.43 -33.10 -20.04
N LEU A 490 -30.25 -33.72 -19.85
CA LEU A 490 -29.00 -33.27 -20.45
C LEU A 490 -28.75 -33.91 -21.83
N PRO A 491 -28.03 -33.21 -22.73
CA PRO A 491 -27.57 -33.82 -23.97
C PRO A 491 -26.73 -35.07 -23.73
N LEU A 492 -26.89 -36.11 -24.56
CA LEU A 492 -26.18 -37.39 -24.42
C LEU A 492 -24.65 -37.23 -24.32
N ALA A 493 -24.07 -36.29 -25.07
CA ALA A 493 -22.64 -36.01 -25.02
C ALA A 493 -22.21 -35.50 -23.64
N THR A 494 -23.00 -34.65 -23.00
CA THR A 494 -22.77 -34.14 -21.65
C THR A 494 -22.89 -35.27 -20.62
N VAL A 495 -23.93 -36.10 -20.74
CA VAL A 495 -24.14 -37.27 -19.87
C VAL A 495 -22.96 -38.23 -19.95
N GLN A 496 -22.52 -38.60 -21.16
CA GLN A 496 -21.38 -39.49 -21.36
C GLN A 496 -20.09 -38.90 -20.80
N GLY A 497 -19.86 -37.60 -20.99
CA GLY A 497 -18.69 -36.91 -20.44
C GLY A 497 -18.71 -36.88 -18.92
N LEU A 498 -19.86 -36.55 -18.31
CA LEU A 498 -20.03 -36.52 -16.86
C LEU A 498 -19.82 -37.91 -16.25
N LEU A 499 -20.47 -38.93 -16.81
CA LEU A 499 -20.33 -40.32 -16.35
C LEU A 499 -18.88 -40.83 -16.46
N LYS A 500 -18.14 -40.41 -17.49
CA LYS A 500 -16.70 -40.72 -17.61
C LYS A 500 -15.88 -39.98 -16.55
N ALA A 501 -16.14 -38.70 -16.32
CA ALA A 501 -15.40 -37.89 -15.35
C ALA A 501 -15.59 -38.37 -13.90
N VAL A 502 -16.78 -38.86 -13.53
CA VAL A 502 -17.08 -39.34 -12.16
C VAL A 502 -16.59 -40.77 -11.89
N GLN A 503 -16.13 -41.54 -12.89
CA GLN A 503 -15.71 -42.94 -12.70
C GLN A 503 -14.72 -43.14 -11.54
N PRO A 504 -13.72 -42.27 -11.32
CA PRO A 504 -12.82 -42.41 -10.18
C PRO A 504 -13.55 -42.34 -8.82
N LEU A 505 -14.61 -41.54 -8.71
CA LEU A 505 -15.41 -41.41 -7.49
C LEU A 505 -16.28 -42.64 -7.25
N LEU A 506 -16.89 -43.20 -8.30
CA LEU A 506 -17.74 -44.40 -8.23
C LEU A 506 -16.98 -45.64 -7.77
N LYS A 507 -15.65 -45.66 -7.95
CA LYS A 507 -14.77 -46.72 -7.44
C LYS A 507 -14.55 -46.62 -5.92
N VAL A 508 -14.74 -45.44 -5.34
CA VAL A 508 -14.43 -45.14 -3.94
C VAL A 508 -15.69 -45.05 -3.09
N SER A 509 -16.74 -44.40 -3.59
CA SER A 509 -17.99 -44.20 -2.88
C SER A 509 -19.08 -45.16 -3.37
N MET A 510 -19.53 -46.06 -2.50
CA MET A 510 -20.67 -46.95 -2.79
C MET A 510 -21.97 -46.16 -2.85
N SER A 511 -22.18 -45.17 -1.97
CA SER A 511 -23.41 -44.37 -1.94
C SER A 511 -23.61 -43.49 -3.18
N LEU A 512 -22.53 -43.14 -3.89
CA LEU A 512 -22.62 -42.42 -5.16
C LEU A 512 -22.83 -43.37 -6.35
N LYS A 513 -22.48 -44.65 -6.17
CA LYS A 513 -22.58 -45.68 -7.19
C LYS A 513 -23.97 -46.31 -7.21
N ASP A 514 -24.54 -46.53 -6.03
CA ASP A 514 -25.94 -46.91 -5.82
C ASP A 514 -26.85 -45.76 -6.25
#